data_AF-A0A7K3ZS26-F1
#
_entry.id   AF-A0A7K3ZS26-F1
#
_cell.length_a   1.000
_cell.length_b   1.000
_cell.length_c   1.000
_cell.angle_alpha   90.00
_cell.angle_beta   90.00
_cell.angle_gamma   90.00
#
_symmetry.space_group_name_H-M   'P 1'
#
loop_
_entity.id
_entity.type
_entity.pdbx_description
1 polymer ?
#
loop_
_entity_poly.entity_id
_entity_poly.type
_entity_poly.pdbx_seq_one_letter_code
_entity_poly.pdbx_strand_id
1 'polypeptide(L)'
;INDQVSDIDFVCVGCPHCSIKEIQEIADLIKGKKVKDGVELWVATSRTAKQLADKRGYTATIEAAGGKFACDTCMAVAPLKGRFKALATTSAKGCFYSRQSLMKTKMGSMSECVNAAVSGIWNN
;
A
#
# COMPACT_ATOMS: atom_id res chain seq x y z
N ILE A 1 -2.93 -5.65 16.28
CA ILE A 1 -2.76 -5.32 14.84
C ILE A 1 -3.18 -3.87 14.55
N ASN A 2 -4.33 -3.40 15.05
CA ASN A 2 -4.78 -2.01 14.86
C ASN A 2 -4.40 -1.14 16.06
N ASP A 3 -3.30 -0.39 15.95
CA ASP A 3 -2.86 0.54 17.00
C ASP A 3 -3.74 1.79 17.04
N GLN A 4 -3.70 2.51 18.17
CA GLN A 4 -4.29 3.85 18.28
C GLN A 4 -3.43 4.88 17.53
N VAL A 5 -3.77 5.06 16.25
CA VAL A 5 -3.20 6.05 15.33
C VAL A 5 -4.22 6.40 14.26
N SER A 6 -4.24 7.66 13.86
CA SER A 6 -5.11 8.16 12.79
C SER A 6 -4.30 8.63 11.60
N ASP A 7 -3.18 9.34 11.80
CA ASP A 7 -2.31 9.74 10.70
C ASP A 7 -1.59 8.53 10.09
N ILE A 8 -1.64 8.41 8.78
CA ILE A 8 -0.98 7.36 8.00
C ILE A 8 -0.01 8.03 7.03
N ASP A 9 1.27 7.67 7.11
CA ASP A 9 2.33 8.13 6.21
C ASP A 9 2.85 7.03 5.28
N PHE A 10 2.43 5.79 5.49
CA PHE A 10 2.76 4.67 4.62
C PHE A 10 1.59 3.72 4.42
N VAL A 11 1.32 3.37 3.17
CA VAL A 11 0.35 2.35 2.79
C VAL A 11 1.09 1.30 1.97
N CYS A 12 1.01 0.04 2.37
CA CYS A 12 1.59 -1.06 1.60
C CYS A 12 0.60 -2.20 1.50
N VAL A 13 0.24 -2.55 0.26
CA VAL A 13 -0.69 -3.64 -0.04
C VAL A 13 0.04 -4.76 -0.77
N GLY A 14 -0.46 -5.99 -0.62
CA GLY A 14 0.12 -7.15 -1.28
C GLY A 14 1.35 -7.72 -0.59
N CYS A 15 1.36 -7.90 0.73
CA CYS A 15 2.39 -8.69 1.42
C CYS A 15 1.90 -10.15 1.60
N PRO A 16 2.34 -11.13 0.77
CA PRO A 16 3.58 -11.13 -0.01
C PRO A 16 3.50 -10.54 -1.43
N HIS A 17 2.43 -10.77 -2.21
CA HIS A 17 2.22 -10.15 -3.52
C HIS A 17 0.73 -9.97 -3.83
N CYS A 18 0.33 -8.81 -4.34
CA CYS A 18 -1.00 -8.60 -4.94
C CYS A 18 -1.15 -9.42 -6.22
N SER A 19 -2.32 -10.04 -6.36
CA SER A 19 -2.84 -10.62 -7.59
C SER A 19 -3.25 -9.54 -8.60
N ILE A 20 -3.48 -9.92 -9.86
CA ILE A 20 -3.99 -8.99 -10.88
C ILE A 20 -5.37 -8.42 -10.52
N LYS A 21 -6.21 -9.17 -9.81
CA LYS A 21 -7.54 -8.71 -9.38
C LYS A 21 -7.43 -7.63 -8.31
N GLU A 22 -6.53 -7.80 -7.35
CA GLU A 22 -6.26 -6.77 -6.34
C GLU A 22 -5.64 -5.51 -6.98
N ILE A 23 -4.74 -5.66 -7.96
CA ILE A 23 -4.20 -4.51 -8.70
C ILE A 23 -5.31 -3.76 -9.45
N GLN A 24 -6.24 -4.49 -10.07
CA GLN A 24 -7.41 -3.88 -10.70
C GLN A 24 -8.25 -3.11 -9.68
N GLU A 25 -8.55 -3.72 -8.54
CA GLU A 25 -9.33 -3.09 -7.47
C GLU A 25 -8.67 -1.80 -6.97
N ILE A 26 -7.35 -1.80 -6.76
CA ILE A 26 -6.59 -0.60 -6.39
C ILE A 26 -6.73 0.48 -7.48
N ALA A 27 -6.56 0.10 -8.76
CA ALA A 27 -6.67 1.03 -9.88
C ALA A 27 -8.06 1.66 -9.96
N ASP A 28 -9.13 0.88 -9.78
CA ASP A 28 -10.51 1.36 -9.78
C ASP A 28 -10.78 2.32 -8.60
N LEU A 29 -10.28 1.99 -7.41
CA LEU A 29 -10.46 2.79 -6.19
C LEU A 29 -9.70 4.12 -6.23
N ILE A 30 -8.52 4.14 -6.85
CA ILE A 30 -7.62 5.31 -6.88
C ILE A 30 -7.80 6.18 -8.14
N LYS A 31 -8.54 5.70 -9.15
CA LYS A 31 -8.79 6.43 -10.39
C LYS A 31 -9.33 7.85 -10.14
N GLY A 32 -8.68 8.84 -10.74
CA GLY A 32 -9.05 10.26 -10.59
C GLY A 32 -8.68 10.89 -9.25
N LYS A 33 -7.99 10.16 -8.37
CA LYS A 33 -7.46 10.64 -7.08
C LYS A 33 -5.94 10.75 -7.14
N LYS A 34 -5.36 11.38 -6.12
CA LYS A 34 -3.91 11.40 -5.89
C LYS A 34 -3.61 10.94 -4.47
N VAL A 35 -2.49 10.24 -4.33
CA VAL A 35 -1.88 9.97 -3.03
C VAL A 35 -1.53 11.31 -2.39
N LYS A 36 -1.84 11.45 -1.10
CA LYS A 36 -1.60 12.69 -0.36
C LYS A 36 -0.11 12.96 -0.23
N ASP A 37 0.26 14.24 -0.29
CA ASP A 37 1.63 14.67 -0.02
C ASP A 37 2.11 14.19 1.36
N GLY A 38 3.30 13.59 1.39
CA GLY A 38 3.87 12.99 2.59
C GLY A 38 3.40 11.57 2.89
N VAL A 39 2.53 10.98 2.06
CA VAL A 39 2.12 9.57 2.14
C VAL A 39 2.74 8.77 1.00
N GLU A 40 3.23 7.57 1.29
CA GLU A 40 3.68 6.64 0.25
C GLU A 40 2.71 5.46 0.10
N LEU A 41 2.26 5.19 -1.14
CA LEU A 41 1.50 3.98 -1.48
C LEU A 41 2.38 3.00 -2.24
N TRP A 42 2.62 1.83 -1.67
CA TRP A 42 3.37 0.74 -2.28
C TRP A 42 2.44 -0.44 -2.61
N VAL A 43 2.49 -0.90 -3.85
CA VAL A 43 1.83 -2.10 -4.34
C VAL A 43 2.90 -3.17 -4.54
N ALA A 44 3.00 -4.10 -3.57
CA ALA A 44 3.91 -5.23 -3.69
C ALA A 44 3.27 -6.31 -4.57
N THR A 45 3.97 -6.78 -5.61
CA THR A 45 3.44 -7.76 -6.56
C THR A 45 4.55 -8.54 -7.27
N SER A 46 4.20 -9.53 -8.09
CA SER A 46 5.18 -10.23 -8.94
C SER A 46 5.40 -9.50 -10.26
N ARG A 47 6.58 -9.67 -10.89
CA ARG A 47 6.83 -9.16 -12.25
C ARG A 47 5.76 -9.57 -13.26
N THR A 48 5.30 -10.82 -13.22
CA THR A 48 4.28 -11.34 -14.14
C THR A 48 2.93 -10.63 -13.97
N ALA A 49 2.50 -10.43 -12.72
CA ALA A 49 1.26 -9.71 -12.44
C ALA A 49 1.38 -8.23 -12.86
N LYS A 50 2.53 -7.59 -12.63
CA LYS A 50 2.76 -6.22 -13.08
C LYS A 50 2.73 -6.09 -14.60
N GLN A 51 3.38 -6.99 -15.35
CA GLN A 51 3.32 -6.96 -16.83
C GLN A 51 1.88 -7.10 -17.35
N LEU A 52 1.06 -7.92 -16.71
CA LEU A 52 -0.35 -8.04 -17.06
C LEU A 52 -1.14 -6.77 -16.71
N ALA A 53 -0.83 -6.14 -15.57
CA ALA A 53 -1.41 -4.87 -15.16
C ALA A 53 -1.01 -3.70 -16.09
N ASP A 54 0.24 -3.68 -16.57
CA ASP A 54 0.76 -2.71 -17.53
C ASP A 54 -0.05 -2.79 -18.84
N LYS A 55 -0.24 -4.00 -19.38
CA LYS A 55 -1.06 -4.24 -20.59
C LYS A 55 -2.52 -3.80 -20.45
N ARG A 56 -3.05 -3.78 -19.22
CA ARG A 56 -4.42 -3.36 -18.91
C ARG A 56 -4.53 -1.88 -18.51
N GLY A 57 -3.41 -1.16 -18.42
CA GLY A 57 -3.38 0.25 -17.99
C GLY A 57 -3.57 0.47 -16.48
N TYR A 58 -3.66 -0.59 -15.68
CA TYR A 58 -3.86 -0.48 -14.23
C TYR A 58 -2.64 0.14 -13.55
N THR A 59 -1.44 -0.28 -13.96
CA THR A 59 -0.20 0.30 -13.48
C THR A 59 -0.17 1.80 -13.72
N ALA A 60 -0.45 2.25 -14.95
CA ALA A 60 -0.41 3.66 -15.31
C ALA A 60 -1.39 4.48 -14.46
N THR A 61 -2.57 3.92 -14.16
CA THR A 61 -3.57 4.55 -13.29
C THR A 61 -3.04 4.74 -11.87
N ILE A 62 -2.39 3.71 -11.31
CA ILE A 62 -1.86 3.73 -9.94
C ILE A 62 -0.64 4.65 -9.84
N GLU A 63 0.28 4.59 -10.81
CA GLU A 63 1.48 5.43 -10.85
C GLU A 63 1.13 6.91 -11.10
N ALA A 64 0.13 7.20 -11.95
CA ALA A 64 -0.35 8.58 -12.16
C ALA A 64 -0.97 9.20 -10.89
N ALA A 65 -1.53 8.37 -10.00
CA ALA A 65 -1.99 8.80 -8.69
C ALA A 65 -0.85 8.99 -7.68
N GLY A 66 0.38 8.56 -7.99
CA GLY A 66 1.54 8.62 -7.09
C GLY A 66 1.87 7.30 -6.38
N GLY A 67 1.18 6.20 -6.73
CA GLY A 67 1.50 4.87 -6.24
C GLY A 67 2.80 4.32 -6.83
N LYS A 68 3.47 3.43 -6.09
CA LYS A 68 4.74 2.81 -6.47
C LYS A 68 4.60 1.30 -6.45
N PHE A 69 5.22 0.62 -7.41
CA PHE A 69 5.25 -0.84 -7.44
C PHE A 69 6.55 -1.39 -6.86
N ALA A 70 6.41 -2.36 -5.95
CA ALA A 70 7.52 -3.14 -5.42
C ALA A 70 7.42 -4.58 -5.99
N CYS A 71 8.19 -4.87 -7.04
CA CYS A 71 8.14 -6.17 -7.71
C CYS A 71 9.07 -7.19 -7.02
N ASP A 72 8.56 -8.39 -6.77
CA ASP A 72 9.27 -9.53 -6.15
C ASP A 72 9.88 -9.20 -4.77
N THR A 73 9.35 -8.17 -4.12
CA THR A 73 9.76 -7.69 -2.80
C THR A 73 8.59 -7.01 -2.12
N CYS A 74 8.70 -6.80 -0.81
CA CYS A 74 7.68 -6.10 -0.04
C CYS A 74 8.31 -5.38 1.15
N MET A 75 7.50 -4.61 1.88
CA MET A 75 7.98 -3.84 3.03
C MET A 75 8.61 -4.69 4.14
N ALA A 76 8.32 -5.98 4.22
CA ALA A 76 8.86 -6.87 5.24
C ALA A 76 10.39 -7.06 5.15
N VAL A 77 10.98 -6.87 3.97
CA VAL A 77 12.41 -7.05 3.71
C VAL A 77 13.11 -5.74 3.32
N ALA A 78 12.36 -4.63 3.23
CA ALA A 78 12.91 -3.33 2.91
C ALA A 78 13.48 -2.65 4.18
N PRO A 79 14.58 -1.89 4.07
CA PRO A 79 15.18 -1.19 5.22
C PRO A 79 14.37 0.07 5.57
N LEU A 80 13.25 -0.10 6.29
CA LEU A 80 12.27 0.97 6.55
C LEU A 80 12.34 1.58 7.96
N LYS A 81 13.25 1.11 8.82
CA LYS A 81 13.36 1.58 10.20
C LYS A 81 13.58 3.10 10.25
N GLY A 82 12.69 3.81 10.95
CA GLY A 82 12.75 5.27 11.11
C GLY A 82 12.27 6.09 9.91
N ARG A 83 11.86 5.44 8.80
CA ARG A 83 11.39 6.14 7.59
C ARG A 83 9.93 6.57 7.68
N PHE A 84 9.09 5.75 8.30
CA PHE A 84 7.65 5.96 8.43
C PHE A 84 7.22 5.75 9.88
N LYS A 85 6.12 6.39 10.28
CA LYS A 85 5.56 6.32 11.63
C LYS A 85 4.38 5.37 11.72
N ALA A 86 3.55 5.30 10.67
CA ALA A 86 2.29 4.59 10.70
C ALA A 86 1.94 3.97 9.34
N LEU A 87 1.74 2.66 9.36
CA LEU A 87 1.41 1.84 8.22
C LEU A 87 -0.10 1.51 8.17
N ALA A 88 -0.70 1.61 6.99
CA ALA A 88 -1.92 0.90 6.62
C ALA A 88 -1.63 -0.27 5.65
N THR A 89 -2.20 -1.46 5.89
CA THR A 89 -1.96 -2.63 5.05
C THR A 89 -3.13 -3.62 5.05
N THR A 90 -3.22 -4.47 4.03
CA THR A 90 -4.17 -5.60 4.00
C THR A 90 -3.59 -6.88 4.62
N SER A 91 -2.37 -6.85 5.15
CA SER A 91 -1.61 -8.05 5.53
C SER A 91 -1.19 -8.08 7.00
N ALA A 92 -1.58 -9.15 7.71
CA ALA A 92 -1.12 -9.43 9.07
C ALA A 92 0.41 -9.64 9.13
N LYS A 93 0.98 -10.29 8.10
CA LYS A 93 2.45 -10.42 7.95
C LYS A 93 3.10 -9.05 7.82
N GLY A 94 2.50 -8.17 7.01
CA GLY A 94 2.93 -6.79 6.88
C GLY A 94 2.98 -6.06 8.22
N CYS A 95 1.91 -6.19 9.01
CA CYS A 95 1.84 -5.59 10.35
C CYS A 95 2.96 -6.08 11.28
N PHE A 96 3.21 -7.40 11.28
CA PHE A 96 4.23 -8.00 12.14
C PHE A 96 5.63 -7.42 11.87
N TYR A 97 6.08 -7.40 10.61
CA TYR A 97 7.42 -6.89 10.27
C TYR A 97 7.53 -5.37 10.42
N SER A 98 6.47 -4.62 10.16
CA SER A 98 6.51 -3.15 10.27
C SER A 98 6.64 -2.68 11.71
N ARG A 99 6.09 -3.44 12.67
CA ARG A 99 6.32 -3.19 14.10
C ARG A 99 7.77 -3.38 14.51
N GLN A 100 8.51 -4.28 13.87
CA GLN A 100 9.96 -4.41 14.10
C GLN A 100 10.73 -3.19 13.61
N SER A 101 10.16 -2.45 12.64
CA SER A 101 10.64 -1.15 12.19
C SER A 101 10.11 0.03 13.02
N LEU A 102 9.47 -0.25 14.16
CA LEU A 102 8.88 0.72 15.11
C LEU A 102 7.67 1.50 14.58
N MET A 103 7.00 1.00 13.53
CA MET A 103 5.79 1.62 13.00
C MET A 103 4.57 1.19 13.80
N LYS A 104 3.62 2.13 13.98
CA LYS A 104 2.24 1.79 14.31
C LYS A 104 1.55 1.18 13.09
N THR A 105 0.58 0.30 13.29
CA THR A 105 -0.06 -0.42 12.19
C THR A 105 -1.58 -0.34 12.24
N LYS A 106 -2.18 -0.25 11.06
CA LYS A 106 -3.61 -0.43 10.79
C LYS A 106 -3.76 -1.48 9.70
N MET A 107 -4.67 -2.41 9.92
CA MET A 107 -5.03 -3.46 8.99
C MET A 107 -6.52 -3.39 8.70
N GLY A 108 -6.85 -3.44 7.42
CA GLY A 108 -8.23 -3.41 6.95
C GLY A 108 -8.33 -3.90 5.51
N SER A 109 -9.45 -3.57 4.89
CA SER A 109 -9.76 -3.83 3.49
C SER A 109 -8.90 -3.01 2.52
N MET A 110 -8.92 -3.41 1.24
CA MET A 110 -8.23 -2.67 0.18
C MET A 110 -8.76 -1.24 0.05
N SER A 111 -10.08 -1.06 0.14
CA SER A 111 -10.73 0.26 0.08
C SER A 111 -10.30 1.18 1.22
N GLU A 112 -10.24 0.68 2.46
CA GLU A 112 -9.72 1.44 3.60
C GLU A 112 -8.26 1.85 3.39
N CYS A 113 -7.41 0.93 2.90
CA CYS A 113 -6.00 1.22 2.63
C CYS A 113 -5.84 2.28 1.53
N VAL A 114 -6.58 2.19 0.42
CA VAL A 114 -6.53 3.19 -0.65
C VAL A 114 -7.07 4.54 -0.18
N ASN A 115 -8.13 4.55 0.61
CA ASN A 115 -8.65 5.79 1.21
C ASN A 115 -7.62 6.42 2.17
N ALA A 116 -6.90 5.62 2.95
CA ALA A 116 -5.81 6.11 3.79
C ALA A 116 -4.65 6.68 2.95
N ALA A 117 -4.33 6.10 1.79
CA ALA A 117 -3.31 6.65 0.89
C ALA A 117 -3.68 8.03 0.33
N VAL A 118 -4.96 8.24 0.02
CA VAL A 118 -5.47 9.48 -0.57
C VAL A 118 -5.72 10.57 0.48
N SER A 119 -6.12 10.20 1.70
CA SER A 119 -6.45 11.15 2.78
C SER A 119 -5.32 11.35 3.80
N GLY A 120 -4.37 10.43 3.87
CA GLY A 120 -3.37 10.31 4.94
C GLY A 120 -3.95 10.06 6.32
N ILE A 121 -5.21 9.66 6.41
CA ILE A 121 -5.92 9.44 7.67
C ILE A 121 -6.62 8.08 7.61
N TRP A 122 -6.52 7.33 8.70
CA TRP A 122 -7.30 6.14 8.94
C TRP A 122 -8.63 6.51 9.61
N ASN A 123 -9.70 6.53 8.82
CA ASN A 123 -11.05 6.71 9.33
C ASN A 123 -11.56 5.36 9.85
N ASN A 124 -11.65 5.25 11.18
CA ASN A 124 -12.26 4.11 11.86
C ASN A 124 -13.79 4.20 11.79
#